data_AF-A0A3M7FIQ3-F1
#
_entry.id   AF-A0A3M7FIQ3-F1
#
_cell.length_a   1.000
_cell.length_b   1.000
_cell.length_c   1.000
_cell.angle_alpha   90.00
_cell.angle_beta   90.00
_cell.angle_gamma   90.00
#
_symmetry.space_group_name_H-M   'P 1'
#
loop_
_entity.id
_entity.type
_entity.pdbx_description
1 polymer ?
#
loop_
_entity_poly.entity_id
_entity_poly.type
_entity_poly.pdbx_seq_one_letter_code
_entity_poly.pdbx_strand_id
1 'polypeptide(L)'
;MATSMTSQSPADPPAKAPALSPSRQPLPLSASQESQVRELYHKRVRNKCADEVRDFASCAMNHTFTATIMCRKEQKAMNTCMMKYANQAEMDAARAEWFATIDQRKQQREEKEEKRKKDEVFWRQWWDKDLSKKPGEAGEGK
;
A
#
# COMPACT_ATOMS: atom_id res chain seq x y z
N MET A 1 -31.37 13.31 57.36
CA MET A 1 -30.90 13.20 55.97
C MET A 1 -29.47 13.73 55.93
N ALA A 2 -28.48 12.85 55.78
CA ALA A 2 -27.06 13.23 55.84
C ALA A 2 -26.47 13.19 54.42
N THR A 3 -26.06 14.34 53.92
CA THR A 3 -25.41 14.55 52.62
C THR A 3 -23.97 14.05 52.68
N SER A 4 -23.65 12.99 51.94
CA SER A 4 -22.28 12.53 51.72
C SER A 4 -21.67 13.31 50.57
N MET A 5 -20.59 14.04 50.82
CA MET A 5 -19.86 14.83 49.82
C MET A 5 -18.76 13.99 49.20
N THR A 6 -18.88 13.71 47.90
CA THR A 6 -17.86 13.03 47.09
C THR A 6 -16.68 13.98 46.86
N SER A 7 -15.52 13.68 47.46
CA SER A 7 -14.26 14.35 47.15
C SER A 7 -13.75 13.90 45.77
N GLN A 8 -13.75 14.80 44.79
CA GLN A 8 -13.04 14.61 43.52
C GLN A 8 -11.60 15.09 43.69
N SER A 9 -10.63 14.19 43.51
CA SER A 9 -9.22 14.53 43.38
C SER A 9 -8.91 14.96 41.94
N PRO A 10 -8.00 15.93 41.73
CA PRO A 10 -7.78 16.57 40.45
C PRO A 10 -6.98 15.69 39.48
N ALA A 11 -7.28 15.83 38.19
CA ALA A 11 -6.63 15.15 37.09
C ALA A 11 -5.19 15.64 36.89
N ASP A 12 -4.24 14.71 36.90
CA ASP A 12 -2.88 14.92 36.39
C ASP A 12 -2.85 15.03 34.85
N PRO A 13 -1.93 15.83 34.27
CA PRO A 13 -1.83 16.05 32.83
C PRO A 13 -1.31 14.81 32.08
N PRO A 14 -1.56 14.69 30.76
CA PRO A 14 -1.16 13.52 29.98
C PRO A 14 0.37 13.43 29.90
N ALA A 15 0.94 12.51 30.68
CA ALA A 15 2.32 12.12 30.58
C ALA A 15 2.60 11.63 29.15
N LYS A 16 3.58 12.27 28.49
CA LYS A 16 4.12 11.85 27.19
C LYS A 16 4.38 10.35 27.21
N ALA A 17 3.75 9.63 26.28
CA ALA A 17 3.99 8.21 26.08
C ALA A 17 5.51 7.94 25.94
N PRO A 18 6.06 6.93 26.62
CA PRO A 18 7.46 6.59 26.49
C PRO A 18 7.74 6.17 25.04
N ALA A 19 8.85 6.69 24.49
CA ALA A 19 9.31 6.32 23.16
C ALA A 19 9.54 4.80 23.11
N LEU A 20 8.61 4.11 22.44
CA LEU A 20 8.65 2.68 22.21
C LEU A 20 9.91 2.35 21.41
N SER A 21 10.81 1.59 22.03
CA SER A 21 11.98 1.05 21.35
C SER A 21 11.50 0.17 20.18
N PRO A 22 11.86 0.48 18.91
CA PRO A 22 11.28 -0.15 17.71
C PRO A 22 11.48 -1.67 17.61
N SER A 23 12.32 -2.24 18.48
CA SER A 23 12.75 -3.63 18.45
C SER A 23 11.86 -4.60 19.21
N ARG A 24 10.96 -4.15 20.12
CA ARG A 24 10.19 -5.08 20.98
C ARG A 24 8.68 -4.89 20.93
N GLN A 25 8.22 -3.70 20.55
CA GLN A 25 6.82 -3.40 20.36
C GLN A 25 6.70 -2.62 19.06
N PRO A 26 6.07 -3.19 18.01
CA PRO A 26 5.92 -2.47 16.75
C PRO A 26 5.16 -1.18 17.00
N LEU A 27 5.63 -0.08 16.42
CA LEU A 27 4.92 1.20 16.43
C LEU A 27 3.46 0.96 16.02
N PRO A 28 2.47 1.47 16.79
CA PRO A 28 1.07 1.27 16.46
C PRO A 28 0.79 1.93 15.11
N LEU A 29 0.56 1.11 14.09
CA LEU A 29 0.21 1.56 12.75
C LEU A 29 -1.29 1.89 12.72
N SER A 30 -1.67 2.87 11.91
CA SER A 30 -3.09 3.11 11.64
C SER A 30 -3.68 1.92 10.86
N ALA A 31 -5.00 1.71 10.97
CA ALA A 31 -5.67 0.58 10.32
C ALA A 31 -5.39 0.49 8.79
N SER A 32 -5.26 1.64 8.12
CA SER A 32 -4.90 1.71 6.70
C SER A 32 -3.45 1.27 6.44
N GLN A 33 -2.52 1.65 7.31
CA GLN A 33 -1.11 1.24 7.22
C GLN A 33 -0.96 -0.27 7.46
N GLU A 34 -1.70 -0.83 8.41
CA GLU A 34 -1.73 -2.28 8.63
C GLU A 34 -2.32 -3.06 7.45
N SER A 35 -3.32 -2.52 6.75
CA SER A 35 -3.82 -3.12 5.51
C SER A 35 -2.71 -3.26 4.47
N GLN A 36 -1.92 -2.20 4.27
CA GLN A 36 -0.81 -2.21 3.32
C GLN A 36 0.28 -3.20 3.70
N VAL A 37 0.57 -3.34 5.00
CA VAL A 37 1.51 -4.35 5.49
C VAL A 37 0.96 -5.76 5.22
N ARG A 38 -0.33 -6.01 5.49
CA ARG A 38 -0.97 -7.30 5.21
C ARG A 38 -0.96 -7.63 3.72
N GLU A 39 -1.14 -6.64 2.85
CA GLU A 39 -1.06 -6.81 1.41
C GLU A 39 0.36 -7.22 0.96
N LEU A 40 1.41 -6.56 1.49
CA LEU A 40 2.79 -6.94 1.22
C LEU A 40 3.11 -8.35 1.74
N TYR A 41 2.64 -8.67 2.94
CA TYR A 41 2.76 -10.01 3.50
C TYR A 41 2.09 -11.06 2.61
N HIS A 42 0.83 -10.87 2.21
CA HIS A 42 0.14 -11.82 1.34
C HIS A 42 0.82 -11.95 -0.03
N LYS A 43 1.35 -10.86 -0.57
CA LYS A 43 2.14 -10.88 -1.80
C LYS A 43 3.39 -11.74 -1.63
N ARG A 44 4.14 -11.57 -0.53
CA ARG A 44 5.33 -12.37 -0.24
C ARG A 44 5.02 -13.86 -0.07
N VAL A 45 3.97 -14.19 0.69
CA VAL A 45 3.53 -15.58 0.90
C VAL A 45 3.13 -16.22 -0.44
N ARG A 46 2.36 -15.51 -1.26
CA ARG A 46 1.99 -16.00 -2.61
C ARG A 46 3.21 -16.20 -3.51
N ASN A 47 4.22 -15.33 -3.44
CA ASN A 47 5.45 -15.49 -4.21
C ASN A 47 6.26 -16.72 -3.78
N LYS A 48 6.27 -17.06 -2.48
CA LYS A 48 6.94 -18.28 -1.99
C LYS A 48 6.19 -19.56 -2.38
N CYS A 49 4.86 -19.48 -2.46
CA CYS A 49 3.98 -20.58 -2.87
C CYS A 49 3.58 -20.50 -4.35
N ALA A 50 4.38 -19.85 -5.20
CA ALA A 50 3.99 -19.54 -6.57
C ALA A 50 3.68 -20.79 -7.41
N ASP A 51 4.44 -21.87 -7.21
CA ASP A 51 4.24 -23.13 -7.93
C ASP A 51 2.88 -23.78 -7.59
N GLU A 52 2.54 -23.87 -6.31
CA GLU A 52 1.27 -24.42 -5.83
C GLU A 52 0.06 -23.57 -6.29
N VAL A 53 0.23 -22.24 -6.31
CA VAL A 53 -0.79 -21.31 -6.81
C VAL A 53 -0.97 -21.48 -8.33
N ARG A 54 0.12 -21.69 -9.07
CA ARG A 54 0.07 -21.91 -10.52
C ARG A 54 -0.67 -23.20 -10.84
N ASP A 55 -0.38 -24.28 -10.13
CA ASP A 55 -1.01 -25.58 -10.38
C ASP A 55 -2.52 -25.54 -10.05
N PHE A 56 -2.90 -24.84 -8.98
CA PHE A 56 -4.31 -24.54 -8.70
C PHE A 56 -4.95 -23.69 -9.81
N ALA A 57 -4.26 -22.66 -10.30
CA ALA A 57 -4.75 -21.81 -11.38
C ALA A 57 -4.95 -22.60 -12.69
N SER A 58 -4.01 -23.47 -13.06
CA SER A 58 -4.10 -24.33 -14.24
C SER A 58 -5.31 -25.26 -14.19
N CYS A 59 -5.63 -25.82 -13.01
CA CYS A 59 -6.85 -26.60 -12.84
C CYS A 59 -8.12 -25.73 -12.87
N ALA A 60 -8.10 -24.57 -12.21
CA ALA A 60 -9.25 -23.67 -12.12
C ALA A 60 -9.64 -23.03 -13.46
N MET A 61 -8.68 -22.85 -14.38
CA MET A 61 -8.98 -22.31 -15.73
C MET A 61 -9.98 -23.17 -16.51
N ASN A 62 -10.04 -24.49 -16.26
CA ASN A 62 -10.94 -25.41 -16.94
C ASN A 62 -12.28 -25.62 -16.21
N HIS A 63 -12.40 -25.12 -14.97
CA HIS A 63 -13.54 -25.37 -14.09
C HIS A 63 -14.00 -24.07 -13.42
N THR A 64 -14.84 -23.28 -14.10
CA THR A 64 -15.30 -21.98 -13.58
C THR A 64 -16.18 -22.09 -12.34
N PHE A 65 -17.10 -23.05 -12.30
CA PHE A 65 -18.06 -23.20 -11.20
C PHE A 65 -17.76 -24.37 -10.25
N THR A 66 -17.11 -25.42 -10.75
CA THR A 66 -16.83 -26.65 -10.00
C THR A 66 -15.37 -26.78 -9.54
N ALA A 67 -14.55 -25.72 -9.68
CA ALA A 67 -13.14 -25.70 -9.28
C ALA A 67 -12.90 -26.19 -7.85
N THR A 68 -13.73 -25.78 -6.88
CA THR A 68 -13.54 -26.16 -5.47
C THR A 68 -13.68 -27.67 -5.22
N ILE A 69 -14.44 -28.37 -6.07
CA ILE A 69 -14.64 -29.82 -5.97
C ILE A 69 -13.59 -30.54 -6.81
N MET A 70 -13.42 -30.15 -8.07
CA MET A 70 -12.54 -30.84 -9.03
C MET A 70 -11.06 -30.57 -8.75
N CYS A 71 -10.70 -29.34 -8.34
CA CYS A 71 -9.33 -28.91 -8.03
C CYS A 71 -9.04 -28.92 -6.51
N ARG A 72 -9.75 -29.77 -5.75
CA ARG A 72 -9.65 -29.81 -4.29
C ARG A 72 -8.26 -30.21 -3.79
N LYS A 73 -7.53 -31.03 -4.55
CA LYS A 73 -6.19 -31.51 -4.18
C LYS A 73 -5.19 -30.37 -4.24
N GLU A 74 -5.22 -29.64 -5.35
CA GLU A 74 -4.38 -28.48 -5.68
C GLU A 74 -4.70 -27.33 -4.71
N GLN A 75 -6.00 -27.08 -4.45
CA GLN A 75 -6.42 -26.11 -3.44
C GLN A 75 -5.87 -26.43 -2.05
N LYS A 76 -5.88 -27.71 -1.65
CA LYS A 76 -5.33 -28.14 -0.35
C LYS A 76 -3.81 -27.97 -0.31
N ALA A 77 -3.11 -28.28 -1.39
CA ALA A 77 -1.66 -28.12 -1.49
C ALA A 77 -1.24 -26.64 -1.36
N MET A 78 -1.90 -25.76 -2.13
CA MET A 78 -1.75 -24.30 -2.03
C MET A 78 -2.02 -23.80 -0.61
N ASN A 79 -3.15 -24.17 0.00
CA ASN A 79 -3.50 -23.73 1.35
C ASN A 79 -2.48 -24.22 2.39
N THR A 80 -1.98 -25.45 2.24
CA THR A 80 -0.95 -26.00 3.13
C THR A 80 0.35 -25.22 3.02
N CYS A 81 0.76 -24.84 1.80
CA CYS A 81 1.93 -23.97 1.61
C CYS A 81 1.72 -22.59 2.23
N MET A 82 0.58 -21.95 1.97
CA MET A 82 0.27 -20.63 2.52
C MET A 82 0.28 -20.64 4.06
N MET A 83 -0.26 -21.69 4.69
CA MET A 83 -0.25 -21.85 6.14
C MET A 83 1.17 -22.06 6.72
N LYS A 84 2.10 -22.70 5.99
CA LYS A 84 3.50 -22.87 6.43
C LYS A 84 4.29 -21.57 6.51
N TYR A 85 3.93 -20.60 5.67
CA TYR A 85 4.53 -19.26 5.69
C TYR A 85 3.65 -18.24 6.42
N ALA A 86 2.56 -18.68 7.03
CA ALA A 86 1.65 -17.83 7.76
C ALA A 86 2.17 -17.47 9.15
N ASN A 87 3.38 -16.91 9.22
CA ASN A 87 4.18 -16.83 10.44
C ASN A 87 4.30 -15.38 10.89
N GLN A 88 4.35 -15.15 12.20
CA GLN A 88 4.57 -13.81 12.75
C GLN A 88 5.91 -13.20 12.28
N ALA A 89 6.95 -14.03 12.12
CA ALA A 89 8.25 -13.59 11.59
C ALA A 89 8.15 -13.00 10.17
N GLU A 90 7.28 -13.57 9.32
CA GLU A 90 7.05 -13.04 7.98
C GLU A 90 6.26 -11.72 8.01
N MET A 91 5.32 -11.59 8.94
CA MET A 91 4.61 -10.32 9.20
C MET A 91 5.57 -9.22 9.66
N ASP A 92 6.50 -9.53 10.56
CA ASP A 92 7.47 -8.55 11.05
C ASP A 92 8.49 -8.16 9.99
N ALA A 93 8.94 -9.12 9.17
CA ALA A 93 9.74 -8.82 7.99
C ALA A 93 8.97 -8.01 6.93
N ALA A 94 7.64 -8.20 6.80
CA ALA A 94 6.80 -7.39 5.91
C ALA A 94 6.61 -5.96 6.44
N ARG A 95 6.52 -5.79 7.77
CA ARG A 95 6.55 -4.47 8.42
C ARG A 95 7.87 -3.76 8.13
N ALA A 96 9.00 -4.43 8.32
CA ALA A 96 10.32 -3.85 8.07
C ALA A 96 10.49 -3.40 6.61
N GLU A 97 10.07 -4.22 5.64
CA GLU A 97 10.06 -3.85 4.23
C GLU A 97 9.12 -2.66 3.95
N TRP A 98 7.93 -2.66 4.55
CA TRP A 98 6.98 -1.55 4.38
C TRP A 98 7.55 -0.22 4.89
N PHE A 99 8.21 -0.23 6.05
CA PHE A 99 8.92 0.93 6.58
C PHE A 99 10.06 1.38 5.66
N ALA A 100 10.89 0.46 5.15
CA ALA A 100 11.93 0.79 4.17
C ALA A 100 11.37 1.38 2.87
N THR A 101 10.17 0.97 2.48
CA THR A 101 9.48 1.45 1.27
C THR A 101 8.74 2.77 1.50
N ILE A 102 8.59 3.26 2.75
CA ILE A 102 7.99 4.58 3.00
C ILE A 102 8.84 5.68 2.36
N ASP A 103 10.15 5.65 2.56
CA ASP A 103 11.04 6.67 2.02
C ASP A 103 11.05 6.65 0.50
N GLN A 104 11.06 5.45 -0.10
CA GLN A 104 10.95 5.28 -1.55
C GLN A 104 9.62 5.82 -2.10
N ARG A 105 8.50 5.57 -1.41
CA ARG A 105 7.18 6.08 -1.82
C ARG A 105 7.07 7.60 -1.68
N LYS A 106 7.79 8.20 -0.74
CA LYS A 106 7.89 9.66 -0.60
C LYS A 106 8.65 10.25 -1.79
N GLN A 107 9.82 9.70 -2.12
CA GLN A 107 10.63 10.11 -3.27
C GLN A 107 9.83 10.00 -4.59
N GLN A 108 9.14 8.88 -4.81
CA GLN A 108 8.31 8.70 -6.02
C GLN A 108 7.16 9.71 -6.12
N ARG A 109 6.59 10.17 -4.99
CA ARG A 109 5.56 11.23 -4.99
C ARG A 109 6.16 12.57 -5.37
N GLU A 110 7.32 12.91 -4.80
CA GLU A 110 8.06 14.13 -5.12
C GLU A 110 8.46 14.17 -6.60
N GLU A 111 9.04 13.08 -7.12
CA GLU A 111 9.39 12.95 -8.55
C GLU A 111 8.17 13.07 -9.48
N LYS A 112 7.03 12.47 -9.09
CA LYS A 112 5.79 12.56 -9.88
C LYS A 112 5.21 13.97 -9.87
N GLU A 113 5.33 14.70 -8.76
CA GLU A 113 4.94 16.11 -8.67
C GLU A 113 5.86 17.01 -9.48
N GLU A 114 7.16 16.77 -9.47
CA GLU A 114 8.10 17.48 -10.34
C GLU A 114 7.82 17.22 -11.81
N LYS A 115 7.54 15.96 -12.18
CA LYS A 115 7.17 15.61 -13.54
C LYS A 115 5.87 16.30 -13.95
N ARG A 116 4.85 16.31 -13.08
CA ARG A 116 3.61 17.06 -13.33
C ARG A 116 3.86 18.55 -13.56
N LYS A 117 4.71 19.20 -12.76
CA LYS A 117 5.07 20.61 -12.96
C LYS A 117 5.76 20.83 -14.31
N LYS A 118 6.70 19.96 -14.69
CA LYS A 118 7.38 20.01 -15.99
C LYS A 118 6.39 19.79 -17.13
N ASP A 119 5.50 18.82 -17.01
CA ASP A 119 4.45 18.51 -17.97
C ASP A 119 3.47 19.69 -18.09
N GLU A 120 3.04 20.33 -16.99
CA GLU A 120 2.19 21.53 -17.00
C GLU A 120 2.87 22.71 -17.73
N VAL A 121 4.16 22.94 -17.50
CA VAL A 121 4.92 23.99 -18.23
C VAL A 121 5.07 23.63 -19.70
N PHE A 122 5.38 22.36 -20.01
CA PHE A 122 5.49 21.88 -21.39
C PHE A 122 4.17 22.03 -22.15
N TRP A 123 3.05 21.58 -21.56
CA TRP A 123 1.73 21.74 -22.14
C TRP A 123 1.36 23.21 -22.32
N ARG A 124 1.65 24.07 -21.35
CA ARG A 124 1.41 25.52 -21.48
C ARG A 124 2.17 26.14 -22.65
N GLN A 125 3.47 25.86 -22.76
CA GLN A 125 4.30 26.35 -23.89
C GLN A 125 3.87 25.76 -25.24
N TRP A 126 3.40 24.51 -25.26
CA TRP A 126 2.91 23.85 -26.46
C TRP A 126 1.61 24.51 -26.96
N TRP A 127 0.67 24.80 -26.04
CA TRP A 127 -0.57 25.51 -26.36
C TRP A 127 -0.33 26.97 -26.78
N ASP A 128 0.66 27.67 -26.19
CA ASP A 128 1.01 29.05 -26.59
C ASP A 128 1.55 29.13 -28.03
N LYS A 129 2.30 28.12 -28.50
CA LYS A 129 2.83 28.08 -29.88
C LYS A 129 1.72 27.91 -30.93
N ASP A 130 0.68 27.15 -30.62
CA ASP A 130 -0.43 26.91 -31.56
C ASP A 130 -1.30 28.18 -31.74
N LEU A 131 -1.49 28.95 -30.67
CA LEU A 131 -2.16 30.27 -30.73
C LEU A 131 -1.35 31.35 -31.46
N SER A 132 -0.02 31.25 -31.43
CA SER A 132 0.87 32.20 -32.13
C SER A 132 0.88 32.03 -33.65
N LYS A 133 0.40 30.88 -34.17
CA LYS A 133 0.29 30.62 -35.60
C LYS A 133 -1.05 31.13 -36.13
N LYS A 134 -1.25 32.45 -36.13
CA LYS A 134 -2.35 33.08 -36.87
C LYS A 134 -2.22 32.73 -38.36
N PRO A 135 -3.25 32.15 -39.02
CA PRO A 135 -3.32 32.17 -40.48
C PRO A 135 -3.64 33.61 -40.92
N GLY A 136 -2.61 34.40 -41.27
CA GLY A 136 -2.86 35.77 -41.70
C GLY A 136 -1.66 36.66 -42.03
N GLU A 137 -0.42 36.29 -41.69
CA GLU A 137 0.77 37.07 -42.09
C GLU A 137 1.61 36.32 -43.13
N ALA A 138 1.06 36.23 -44.34
CA ALA A 138 1.82 36.01 -45.56
C ALA A 138 1.14 36.82 -46.66
N GLY A 139 1.47 38.12 -46.75
CA GLY A 139 0.84 39.00 -47.73
C GLY A 139 1.23 40.47 -47.65
N GLU A 140 2.52 40.79 -47.47
CA GLU A 140 3.01 42.14 -47.81
C GLU A 140 4.27 42.00 -48.68
N GLY A 141 4.15 42.47 -49.92
CA GLY A 141 5.15 42.30 -50.97
C GLY A 141 4.57 42.66 -52.34
N LYS A 142 4.23 43.93 -52.53
CA LYS A 142 4.05 44.56 -53.84
C LYS A 142 4.86 45.85 -53.89
#